data_AF-A0A950J9Q5-F1
#
_entry.id   AF-A0A950J9Q5-F1
#
_cell.length_a   1.000
_cell.length_b   1.000
_cell.length_c   1.000
_cell.angle_alpha   90.00
_cell.angle_beta   90.00
_cell.angle_gamma   90.00
#
_symmetry.space_group_name_H-M   'P 1'
#
loop_
_entity.id
_entity.type
_entity.pdbx_description
1 polymer ?
#
loop_
_entity_poly.entity_id
_entity_poly.type
_entity_poly.pdbx_seq_one_letter_code
_entity_poly.pdbx_strand_id
1 'polypeptide(L)' 'MAQTRTKAPSFRRTATALWHSIAKDLFDPYRPELHYMRGPGPRWRAKHAQRTASALELGIAGTLHAA' A
#
# COMPACT_ATOMS: atom_id res chain seq x y z
N MET A 1 -2.72 53.15 16.26
CA MET A 1 -3.17 51.85 15.72
C MET A 1 -2.35 51.56 14.47
N ALA A 2 -1.38 50.66 14.55
CA ALA A 2 -0.43 50.38 13.47
C ALA A 2 -1.07 49.49 12.39
N GLN A 3 -1.18 49.99 11.16
CA GLN A 3 -1.73 49.26 10.03
C GLN A 3 -0.75 48.16 9.59
N THR A 4 -1.01 46.90 9.96
CA THR A 4 -0.30 45.76 9.38
C THR A 4 -0.74 45.59 7.92
N ARG A 5 -0.04 46.25 7.00
CA ARG A 5 -0.20 46.10 5.56
C ARG A 5 0.26 44.69 5.17
N THR A 6 -0.66 43.73 5.15
CA THR A 6 -0.43 42.43 4.53
C THR A 6 -0.28 42.66 3.02
N LYS A 7 0.95 42.54 2.54
CA LYS A 7 1.25 42.64 1.11
C LYS A 7 0.56 41.45 0.44
N ALA A 8 -0.40 41.72 -0.45
CA ALA A 8 -1.07 40.68 -1.23
C ALA A 8 -0.02 39.76 -1.89
N PRO A 9 -0.21 38.43 -1.83
CA PRO A 9 0.77 37.50 -2.37
C PRO A 9 0.93 37.78 -3.86
N SER A 10 2.18 37.98 -4.29
CA SER A 10 2.45 38.21 -5.70
C SER A 10 2.03 36.97 -6.49
N PHE A 11 1.36 37.17 -7.62
CA PHE A 11 0.90 36.10 -8.51
C PHE A 11 1.97 35.04 -8.80
N ARG A 12 3.23 35.48 -8.98
CA ARG A 12 4.41 34.61 -9.17
C ARG A 12 4.60 33.64 -8.02
N ARG A 13 4.41 34.08 -6.77
CA ARG A 13 4.56 33.25 -5.57
C ARG A 13 3.51 32.15 -5.54
N THR A 14 2.26 32.48 -5.87
CA THR A 14 1.16 31.51 -5.96
C THR A 14 1.40 30.50 -7.08
N ALA A 15 1.87 30.95 -8.24
CA ALA A 15 2.19 30.08 -9.37
C ALA A 15 3.33 29.11 -9.05
N THR A 16 4.41 29.56 -8.40
CA THR A 16 5.51 28.69 -7.97
C THR A 16 5.06 27.68 -6.91
N ALA A 17 4.23 28.10 -5.95
CA ALA A 17 3.69 27.19 -4.93
C ALA A 17 2.82 26.09 -5.57
N LEU A 18 1.97 26.46 -6.52
CA LEU A 18 1.15 25.49 -7.26
C LEU A 18 2.02 24.52 -8.08
N TRP A 19 2.99 25.03 -8.82
CA TRP A 19 3.92 24.21 -9.60
C TRP A 19 4.67 23.20 -8.72
N HIS A 20 5.15 23.64 -7.55
CA HIS A 20 5.86 22.77 -6.62
C HIS A 20 4.96 21.67 -6.05
N SER A 21 3.69 21.96 -5.74
CA SER A 21 2.74 20.94 -5.26
C SER A 21 2.44 19.88 -6.31
N ILE A 22 2.20 20.29 -7.57
CA ILE A 22 1.93 19.39 -8.68
C ILE A 22 3.14 18.51 -8.98
N ALA A 23 4.34 19.10 -9.01
CA ALA A 23 5.57 18.36 -9.22
C ALA A 23 5.80 17.33 -8.11
N LYS A 24 5.54 17.68 -6.85
CA LYS A 24 5.66 16.74 -5.75
C LYS A 24 4.72 15.54 -5.90
N ASP A 25 3.45 15.78 -6.23
CA ASP A 25 2.47 14.69 -6.35
C ASP A 25 2.72 13.82 -7.59
N LEU A 26 3.20 14.42 -8.69
CA LEU A 26 3.44 13.70 -9.95
C LEU A 26 4.75 12.89 -9.92
N PHE A 27 5.77 13.40 -9.23
CA PHE A 27 7.07 12.75 -9.10
C PHE A 27 7.27 12.05 -7.76
N ASP A 28 6.23 11.93 -6.92
CA ASP A 28 6.30 11.13 -5.70
C ASP A 28 6.51 9.66 -6.10
N PRO A 29 7.58 9.00 -5.62
CA PRO A 29 7.83 7.61 -5.93
C PRO A 29 6.66 6.75 -5.43
N TYR A 30 6.00 6.03 -6.34
CA TYR A 30 5.01 5.03 -5.95
C TYR A 30 5.68 4.04 -5.00
N ARG A 31 5.26 4.06 -3.72
CA ARG A 31 5.74 3.16 -2.66
C ARG A 31 4.77 1.98 -2.51
N PRO A 32 4.98 0.88 -3.27
CA PRO A 32 4.15 -0.32 -3.14
C PRO A 32 4.20 -0.92 -1.73
N GLU A 33 5.27 -0.67 -0.97
CA GLU A 33 5.49 -1.13 0.41
C GLU A 33 4.32 -0.78 1.36
N LEU A 34 3.65 0.35 1.16
CA LEU A 34 2.46 0.75 1.95
C LEU A 34 1.19 -0.02 1.56
N HIS A 35 1.15 -0.56 0.34
CA HIS A 35 -0.05 -1.11 -0.29
C HIS A 35 -0.02 -2.65 -0.34
N TYR A 36 1.16 -3.26 -0.16
CA TYR A 36 1.38 -4.70 -0.20
C TYR A 36 1.37 -5.40 1.16
N MET A 37 0.79 -4.79 2.19
CA MET A 37 0.60 -5.46 3.49
C MET A 37 -0.70 -6.25 3.59
N ARG A 38 -1.38 -6.49 2.47
CA ARG A 38 -2.38 -7.56 2.38
C ARG A 38 -1.74 -8.71 1.63
N GLY A 39 -1.30 -9.70 2.42
CA GLY A 39 -0.89 -11.00 1.89
C GLY A 39 -1.96 -11.61 0.97
N PRO A 40 -1.64 -12.72 0.30
CA PRO A 40 -2.47 -13.24 -0.78
C PRO A 40 -3.94 -13.38 -0.37
N GLY A 41 -4.82 -12.70 -1.10
CA GLY A 41 -6.25 -12.68 -0.81
C GLY A 41 -6.91 -14.06 -1.01
N PRO A 42 -8.19 -14.22 -0.60
CA PRO A 42 -8.92 -15.48 -0.72
C PRO A 42 -8.93 -16.06 -2.15
N ARG A 43 -9.01 -15.20 -3.18
CA ARG A 43 -8.92 -15.61 -4.58
C ARG A 43 -7.56 -16.19 -4.98
N TRP A 44 -6.47 -15.74 -4.36
CA TRP A 44 -5.15 -16.32 -4.55
C TRP A 44 -5.07 -17.67 -3.85
N ARG A 45 -5.55 -17.77 -2.59
CA ARG A 45 -5.57 -19.03 -1.84
C ARG A 45 -6.39 -20.12 -2.55
N ALA A 46 -7.56 -19.79 -3.10
CA ALA A 46 -8.38 -20.75 -3.84
C ALA A 46 -7.66 -21.37 -5.05
N LYS A 47 -6.83 -20.57 -5.75
CA LYS A 47 -6.04 -21.04 -6.91
C LYS A 47 -4.85 -21.91 -6.52
N HIS A 48 -4.29 -21.70 -5.32
CA HIS A 48 -3.07 -22.37 -4.86
C HIS A 48 -3.32 -23.48 -3.83
N ALA A 49 -4.51 -23.55 -3.23
CA ALA A 49 -4.90 -24.59 -2.27
C ALA A 49 -4.82 -26.01 -2.86
N GLN A 50 -5.01 -26.13 -4.18
CA GLN A 50 -4.89 -27.41 -4.89
C GLN A 50 -3.46 -27.97 -4.92
N ARG A 51 -2.43 -27.14 -4.70
CA ARG A 51 -1.04 -27.60 -4.59
C ARG A 51 -0.63 -27.99 -3.16
N THR A 52 -1.36 -27.55 -2.15
CA THR A 52 -1.01 -27.79 -0.73
C THR A 52 -1.68 -29.06 -0.18
N ALA A 53 -2.83 -29.47 -0.72
CA ALA A 53 -3.50 -30.72 -0.35
C ALA A 53 -2.60 -31.95 -0.60
N SER A 54 -1.78 -31.93 -1.65
CA SER A 54 -0.81 -32.98 -1.97
C SER A 54 0.37 -33.08 -0.99
N ALA A 55 0.59 -32.09 -0.12
CA ALA A 55 1.63 -32.13 0.91
C ALA A 55 1.11 -32.62 2.27
N LEU A 56 -0.19 -32.43 2.56
CA LEU A 56 -0.80 -32.91 3.81
C LEU A 56 -1.04 -34.43 3.80
N GLU A 57 -1.23 -35.00 2.61
CA GLU A 57 -1.37 -36.46 2.39
C GLU A 57 -0.07 -37.26 2.63
N LEU A 58 1.08 -36.60 2.79
CA LEU A 58 2.38 -37.26 3.06
C LEU A 58 2.81 -37.20 4.53
N GLY A 59 1.95 -36.76 5.46
CA GLY A 59 2.38 -36.50 6.84
C GLY A 59 1.42 -36.85 7.97
N ILE A 60 0.20 -37.35 7.73
CA ILE A 60 -0.76 -37.67 8.81
C ILE A 60 -1.52 -38.98 8.54
N ALA A 61 -0.81 -40.01 8.06
CA ALA A 61 -1.24 -41.39 8.20
C ALA A 61 -0.44 -42.04 9.35
N GLY A 62 -0.63 -41.52 10.57
CA GLY A 62 0.08 -42.04 11.74
C GLY A 62 -0.59 -41.56 13.00
N THR A 63 -1.16 -42.49 13.77
CA THR A 63 -1.70 -42.32 15.13
C THR A 63 -3.02 -41.52 15.17
N LEU A 64 -4.19 -42.11 15.43
CA LEU A 64 -4.51 -43.02 16.54
C LEU A 64 -5.73 -43.90 16.18
N HIS A 65 -5.46 -45.18 15.95
CA HIS A 65 -6.39 -46.28 16.24
C HIS A 65 -5.73 -47.06 17.37
N ALA A 66 -6.09 -46.79 18.63
CA ALA A 66 -5.80 -47.69 19.75
C ALA A 66 -6.59 -47.27 21.00
N ALA A 67 -7.34 -48.26 21.50
CA ALA A 67 -7.96 -48.42 22.82
C ALA A 67 -9.24 -47.62 23.13
#